data_AF-A0A628XWX9-F1
#
_entry.id   AF-A0A628XWX9-F1
#
_cell.length_a   1.000
_cell.length_b   1.000
_cell.length_c   1.000
_cell.angle_alpha   90.00
_cell.angle_beta   90.00
_cell.angle_gamma   90.00
#
_symmetry.space_group_name_H-M   'P 1'
#
loop_
_entity.id
_entity.type
_entity.pdbx_description
1 polymer ?
#
loop_
_entity_poly.entity_id
_entity_poly.type
_entity_poly.pdbx_seq_one_letter_code
_entity_poly.pdbx_strand_id
1 'polypeptide(L)'
;MGFWDKARDVAKSAGKMAWEETKAANERMQQYKDEMPSLNDRELARIVAKERSSSPLKAGAARQELKNRGYSTAEEIKSLL
;
A
#
# COMPACT_ATOMS: atom_id res chain seq x y z
N MET A 1 -3.97 20.82 38.12
CA MET A 1 -3.44 20.37 36.82
C MET A 1 -4.50 20.63 35.77
N GLY A 2 -4.20 21.46 34.77
CA GLY A 2 -5.18 22.13 33.92
C GLY A 2 -5.76 21.23 32.84
N PHE A 3 -7.01 21.51 32.43
CA PHE A 3 -7.69 20.75 31.38
C PHE A 3 -6.91 20.70 30.05
N TRP A 4 -6.11 21.75 29.77
CA TRP A 4 -5.24 21.84 28.60
C TRP A 4 -4.12 20.78 28.59
N ASP A 5 -3.60 20.38 29.75
CA ASP A 5 -2.58 19.32 29.83
C ASP A 5 -3.18 17.96 29.44
N LYS A 6 -4.40 17.67 29.91
CA LYS A 6 -5.14 16.44 29.52
C LYS A 6 -5.47 16.41 28.04
N ALA A 7 -5.90 17.54 27.45
CA ALA A 7 -6.17 17.60 26.01
C ALA A 7 -4.91 17.38 25.16
N ARG A 8 -3.76 17.90 25.61
CA ARG A 8 -2.46 17.68 24.95
C ARG A 8 -2.02 16.22 25.02
N ASP A 9 -2.22 15.55 26.15
CA ASP A 9 -1.88 14.13 26.29
C ASP A 9 -2.80 13.23 25.45
N VAL A 10 -4.09 13.55 25.35
CA VAL A 10 -5.03 12.84 24.46
C VAL A 10 -4.70 13.08 22.99
N ALA A 11 -4.34 14.29 22.59
CA ALA A 11 -3.91 14.59 21.23
C ALA A 11 -2.59 13.87 20.88
N LYS A 12 -1.64 13.79 21.82
CA LYS A 12 -0.39 13.03 21.64
C LYS A 12 -0.63 11.53 21.54
N SER A 13 -1.54 10.97 22.33
CA SER A 13 -1.84 9.53 22.27
C SER A 13 -2.59 9.16 20.99
N ALA A 14 -3.60 9.93 20.60
CA ALA A 14 -4.29 9.76 19.32
C ALA A 14 -3.33 9.97 18.13
N GLY A 15 -2.47 10.98 18.20
CA GLY A 15 -1.44 11.24 17.19
C GLY A 15 -0.39 10.12 17.10
N LYS A 16 0.04 9.54 18.22
CA LYS A 16 0.93 8.37 18.23
C LYS A 16 0.27 7.13 17.64
N MET A 17 -0.99 6.85 17.97
CA MET A 17 -1.73 5.71 17.40
C MET A 17 -1.90 5.88 15.88
N ALA A 18 -2.34 7.05 15.42
CA ALA A 18 -2.43 7.34 13.99
C ALA A 18 -1.06 7.26 13.30
N TRP A 19 0.00 7.72 13.95
CA TRP A 19 1.36 7.65 13.43
C TRP A 19 1.88 6.22 13.33
N GLU A 20 1.66 5.38 14.35
CA GLU A 20 2.08 3.98 14.35
C GLU A 20 1.30 3.16 13.32
N GLU A 21 -0.01 3.39 13.17
CA GLU A 21 -0.81 2.77 12.10
C GLU A 21 -0.33 3.20 10.71
N THR A 22 -0.01 4.48 10.53
CA THR A 22 0.52 5.00 9.28
C THR A 22 1.90 4.41 8.98
N LYS A 23 2.76 4.29 9.99
CA LYS A 23 4.11 3.75 9.84
C LYS A 23 4.08 2.25 9.51
N ALA A 24 3.25 1.48 10.20
CA ALA A 24 3.05 0.05 9.93
C ALA A 24 2.44 -0.19 8.53
N ALA A 25 1.48 0.67 8.11
CA ALA A 25 0.93 0.60 6.76
C ALA A 25 1.98 0.95 5.69
N ASN A 26 2.85 1.92 5.96
CA ASN A 26 3.91 2.35 5.05
C ASN A 26 5.04 1.30 4.95
N GLU A 27 5.43 0.68 6.07
CA GLU A 27 6.39 -0.43 6.09
C GLU A 27 5.88 -1.63 5.29
N ARG A 28 4.60 -2.01 5.45
CA ARG A 28 3.97 -3.05 4.61
C ARG A 28 3.95 -2.66 3.13
N MET A 29 3.68 -1.39 2.82
CA MET A 29 3.68 -0.90 1.44
C MET A 29 5.08 -0.95 0.82
N GLN A 30 6.13 -0.66 1.59
CA GLN A 30 7.51 -0.78 1.13
C GLN A 30 7.91 -2.25 0.91
N GLN A 31 7.58 -3.15 1.84
CA GLN A 31 7.81 -4.59 1.67
C GLN A 31 7.15 -5.11 0.39
N TYR A 32 5.89 -4.74 0.14
CA TYR A 32 5.23 -5.12 -1.12
C TYR A 32 5.95 -4.55 -2.34
N LYS A 33 6.40 -3.29 -2.30
CA LYS A 33 7.16 -2.68 -3.39
C LYS A 33 8.49 -3.38 -3.65
N ASP A 34 9.18 -3.87 -2.62
CA ASP A 34 10.45 -4.59 -2.76
C ASP A 34 10.24 -6.02 -3.28
N GLU A 35 9.11 -6.64 -2.95
CA GLU A 35 8.74 -7.97 -3.46
C GLU A 35 8.21 -7.92 -4.90
N MET A 36 7.47 -6.87 -5.30
CA MET A 36 6.89 -6.75 -6.65
C MET A 36 7.89 -6.93 -7.80
N PRO A 37 9.11 -6.35 -7.82
CA PRO A 37 10.03 -6.49 -8.93
C PRO A 37 10.55 -7.93 -9.11
N SER A 38 10.49 -8.76 -8.06
CA SER A 38 10.86 -10.18 -8.14
C SER A 38 9.81 -11.06 -8.83
N LEU A 39 8.59 -10.54 -8.99
CA LEU A 39 7.46 -11.26 -9.56
C LEU A 39 7.39 -11.09 -11.08
N ASN A 40 6.79 -12.09 -11.73
CA ASN A 40 6.61 -12.08 -13.17
C ASN A 40 5.40 -11.22 -13.58
N ASP A 41 5.36 -10.69 -14.80
CA ASP A 41 4.32 -9.73 -15.24
C ASP A 41 2.90 -10.29 -15.12
N ARG A 42 2.76 -11.60 -15.39
CA ARG A 42 1.51 -12.36 -15.22
C ARG A 42 1.04 -12.46 -13.77
N GLU A 43 1.98 -12.61 -12.84
CA GLU A 43 1.70 -12.69 -11.42
C GLU A 43 1.31 -11.31 -10.86
N LEU A 44 2.02 -10.27 -11.31
CA LEU A 44 1.67 -8.89 -11.02
C LEU A 44 0.25 -8.55 -11.51
N ALA A 45 -0.11 -8.96 -12.73
CA ALA A 45 -1.45 -8.76 -13.27
C ALA A 45 -2.54 -9.50 -12.44
N ARG A 46 -2.25 -10.73 -12.01
CA ARG A 46 -3.12 -11.48 -11.09
C ARG A 46 -3.30 -10.79 -9.74
N ILE A 47 -2.23 -10.25 -9.17
CA ILE A 47 -2.29 -9.51 -7.90
C ILE A 47 -3.15 -8.25 -8.09
N VAL A 48 -2.97 -7.50 -9.18
CA VAL A 48 -3.79 -6.32 -9.48
C VAL A 48 -5.27 -6.66 -9.59
N ALA A 49 -5.63 -7.79 -10.23
CA ALA A 49 -7.02 -8.18 -10.40
C ALA A 49 -7.66 -8.81 -9.16
N LYS A 50 -6.92 -9.66 -8.44
CA LYS A 50 -7.44 -10.46 -7.33
C LYS A 50 -7.32 -9.76 -5.98
N GLU A 51 -6.23 -9.05 -5.74
CA GLU A 51 -5.93 -8.46 -4.44
C GLU A 51 -6.43 -7.02 -4.28
N ARG A 52 -7.06 -6.44 -5.32
CA ARG A 52 -7.63 -5.09 -5.24
C ARG A 52 -8.65 -4.93 -4.10
N SER A 53 -9.39 -5.99 -3.78
CA SER A 53 -10.41 -5.98 -2.73
C SER A 53 -9.86 -6.32 -1.34
N SER A 54 -8.82 -7.17 -1.26
CA SER A 54 -8.27 -7.65 0.02
C SER A 54 -7.08 -6.83 0.50
N SER A 55 -6.24 -6.34 -0.42
CA SER A 55 -4.99 -5.63 -0.14
C SER A 55 -4.79 -4.53 -1.19
N PRO A 56 -5.53 -3.40 -1.10
CA PRO A 56 -5.45 -2.32 -2.08
C PRO A 56 -4.04 -1.74 -2.23
N LEU A 57 -3.25 -1.74 -1.14
CA LEU A 57 -1.84 -1.29 -1.15
C LEU A 57 -0.95 -2.19 -2.00
N LYS A 58 -1.13 -3.52 -1.92
CA LYS A 58 -0.36 -4.50 -2.69
C LYS A 58 -0.74 -4.47 -4.18
N ALA A 59 -2.03 -4.36 -4.48
CA ALA A 59 -2.51 -4.14 -5.84
C ALA A 59 -1.98 -2.82 -6.45
N GLY A 60 -1.88 -1.76 -5.63
CA GLY A 60 -1.27 -0.50 -6.04
C GLY A 60 0.22 -0.62 -6.36
N ALA A 61 0.99 -1.31 -5.51
CA ALA A 61 2.40 -1.58 -5.75
C ALA A 61 2.61 -2.41 -7.04
N ALA A 62 1.83 -3.49 -7.22
CA ALA A 62 1.92 -4.34 -8.41
C ALA A 62 1.58 -3.57 -9.70
N ARG A 63 0.57 -2.70 -9.66
CA ARG A 63 0.20 -1.85 -10.79
C ARG A 63 1.29 -0.82 -11.11
N GLN A 64 1.92 -0.25 -10.08
CA GLN A 64 3.01 0.70 -10.26
C GLN A 64 4.23 0.03 -10.91
N GLU A 65 4.55 -1.20 -10.50
CA GLU A 65 5.62 -1.99 -11.10
C GLU A 65 5.33 -2.35 -12.56
N LEU A 66 4.12 -2.81 -12.87
CA LEU A 66 3.68 -3.05 -14.25
C LEU A 66 3.77 -1.79 -15.12
N LYS A 67 3.42 -0.63 -14.56
CA LYS A 67 3.59 0.67 -15.23
C LYS A 67 5.05 1.00 -15.47
N ASN A 68 5.94 0.75 -14.51
CA ASN A 68 7.39 0.94 -14.66
C ASN A 68 7.96 0.02 -15.77
N ARG A 69 7.38 -1.17 -15.97
CA ARG A 69 7.73 -2.11 -17.04
C ARG A 69 7.15 -1.77 -18.41
N GLY A 70 6.28 -0.76 -18.50
CA GLY A 70 5.71 -0.27 -19.74
C GLY A 70 4.22 -0.61 -19.94
N TYR A 71 3.62 -1.42 -19.08
CA TYR A 71 2.20 -1.74 -19.14
C TYR A 71 1.37 -0.59 -18.55
N SER A 72 0.90 0.28 -19.44
CA SER A 72 0.31 1.56 -19.06
C SER A 72 -1.21 1.49 -18.92
N THR A 73 -1.84 0.57 -19.65
CA THR A 73 -3.30 0.45 -19.71
C THR A 73 -3.81 -0.70 -18.86
N ALA A 74 -4.99 -0.52 -18.25
CA ALA A 74 -5.67 -1.59 -17.52
C ALA A 74 -6.05 -2.75 -18.46
N GLU A 75 -6.15 -2.50 -19.76
CA GLU A 75 -6.43 -3.50 -20.79
C GLU A 75 -5.21 -4.37 -21.09
N GLU A 76 -4.00 -3.79 -21.17
CA GLU A 76 -2.76 -4.57 -21.28
C GLU A 76 -2.57 -5.47 -20.06
N ILE A 77 -2.80 -4.93 -18.85
CA ILE A 77 -2.73 -5.71 -17.62
C ILE A 77 -3.77 -6.84 -17.62
N LYS A 78 -4.96 -6.60 -18.17
CA LYS A 78 -5.98 -7.64 -18.36
C LYS A 78 -5.63 -8.65 -19.46
N SER A 79 -4.90 -8.26 -20.50
CA SER A 79 -4.44 -9.18 -21.55
C SER A 79 -3.35 -10.14 -21.09
N LEU A 80 -2.65 -9.81 -20.00
CA LEU A 80 -1.65 -10.68 -19.39
C LEU A 80 -2.27 -11.80 -18.52
N LEU A 81 -3.51 -11.62 -18.06
CA LEU A 81 -4.25 -12.58 -17.22
C LEU A 81 -4.68 -13.83 -17.99
#